data_AF-A0A970FDT1-F1
#
_entry.id   AF-A0A970FDT1-F1
#
_cell.length_a   1.000
_cell.length_b   1.000
_cell.length_c   1.000
_cell.angle_alpha   90.00
_cell.angle_beta   90.00
_cell.angle_gamma   90.00
#
_symmetry.space_group_name_H-M   'P 1'
#
loop_
_entity.id
_entity.type
_entity.pdbx_description
1 polymer ?
#
loop_
_entity_poly.entity_id
_entity_poly.type
_entity_poly.pdbx_seq_one_letter_code
_entity_poly.pdbx_strand_id
1 'polypeptide(L)'
;MKLVLAYDSGEEGSERLSNELKALLPESTQITVIDLAGRNMSKDPAPSLRSDSRAMLLCTPYSGDLLKRIRAMEFAARCDDGRGEEHLADADLVLLGASRTGKTPLSFYLAQKGLMTANLTLVPEREPPEALGRVAPEKVVGLDMSTECLSLIRAERLRMLGLEPKASAYADIDRVERELNNAREYYRASGYRVCDMTNRSIEEGAHEIHDYIRTANE
;
A
#
# COMPACT_ATOMS: atom_id res chain seq x y z
N MET A 1 -15.55 2.38 -35.15
CA MET A 1 -15.48 1.39 -34.06
C MET A 1 -15.57 2.13 -32.74
N LYS A 2 -16.64 1.95 -31.95
CA LYS A 2 -16.78 2.50 -30.60
C LYS A 2 -16.71 1.34 -29.62
N LEU A 3 -15.65 1.29 -28.81
CA LEU A 3 -15.54 0.30 -27.74
C LEU A 3 -16.41 0.77 -26.58
N VAL A 4 -17.41 -0.01 -26.18
CA VAL A 4 -18.23 0.25 -24.99
C VAL A 4 -17.90 -0.82 -23.96
N LEU A 5 -17.18 -0.43 -22.91
CA LEU A 5 -16.91 -1.30 -21.78
C LEU A 5 -18.10 -1.23 -20.83
N ALA A 6 -18.82 -2.34 -20.70
CA ALA A 6 -19.99 -2.46 -19.84
C ALA A 6 -19.69 -3.45 -18.72
N TYR A 7 -20.03 -3.09 -17.48
CA TYR A 7 -19.81 -3.90 -16.28
C TYR A 7 -21.17 -4.41 -15.80
N ASP A 8 -21.43 -5.71 -15.93
CA ASP A 8 -22.50 -6.40 -15.20
C ASP A 8 -21.99 -7.70 -14.61
N SER A 9 -22.47 -8.06 -13.44
CA SER A 9 -22.11 -9.31 -12.78
C SER A 9 -22.92 -10.48 -13.37
N GLY A 10 -22.24 -11.37 -14.11
CA GLY A 10 -22.77 -12.67 -14.55
C GLY A 10 -23.17 -12.75 -16.03
N GLU A 11 -23.25 -13.98 -16.56
CA GLU A 11 -23.55 -14.23 -17.99
C GLU A 11 -24.88 -13.57 -18.43
N GLU A 12 -25.94 -13.63 -17.61
CA GLU A 12 -27.24 -12.98 -17.88
C GLU A 12 -27.17 -11.44 -17.90
N GLY A 13 -26.32 -10.84 -17.03
CA GLY A 13 -26.14 -9.39 -16.97
C GLY A 13 -25.41 -8.85 -18.20
N SER A 14 -24.38 -9.57 -18.64
CA SER A 14 -23.62 -9.20 -19.84
C SER A 14 -24.48 -9.21 -21.13
N GLU A 15 -25.38 -10.18 -21.27
CA GLU A 15 -26.31 -10.26 -22.40
C GLU A 15 -27.36 -9.15 -22.36
N ARG A 16 -27.89 -8.85 -21.16
CA ARG A 16 -28.83 -7.76 -20.95
C ARG A 16 -28.23 -6.40 -21.30
N LEU A 17 -27.03 -6.08 -20.78
CA LEU A 17 -26.34 -4.83 -21.11
C LEU A 17 -26.01 -4.73 -22.60
N SER A 18 -25.60 -5.84 -23.23
CA SER A 18 -25.38 -5.90 -24.68
C SER A 18 -26.65 -5.51 -25.45
N ASN A 19 -27.82 -6.04 -25.04
CA ASN A 19 -29.09 -5.76 -25.71
C ASN A 19 -29.58 -4.32 -25.46
N GLU A 20 -29.46 -3.81 -24.23
CA GLU A 20 -29.80 -2.41 -23.90
C GLU A 20 -28.90 -1.42 -24.66
N LEU A 21 -27.60 -1.69 -24.78
CA LEU A 21 -26.66 -0.85 -25.52
C LEU A 21 -26.90 -0.88 -27.04
N LYS A 22 -27.28 -2.04 -27.60
CA LYS A 22 -27.68 -2.14 -29.02
C LYS A 22 -28.97 -1.37 -29.32
N ALA A 23 -29.89 -1.28 -28.36
CA ALA A 23 -31.13 -0.51 -28.52
C ALA A 23 -30.90 1.02 -28.48
N LEU A 24 -29.86 1.48 -27.79
CA LEU A 24 -29.55 2.90 -27.62
C LEU A 24 -28.59 3.46 -28.69
N LEU A 25 -27.97 2.60 -29.50
CA LEU A 25 -26.95 2.99 -30.47
C LEU A 25 -27.42 2.70 -31.91
N PRO A 26 -27.00 3.50 -32.91
CA PRO A 26 -27.33 3.25 -34.31
C PRO A 26 -26.82 1.86 -34.75
N GLU A 27 -27.61 1.14 -35.56
CA GLU A 27 -27.29 -0.23 -36.03
C GLU A 27 -25.92 -0.37 -36.72
N SER A 28 -25.35 0.73 -37.22
CA SER A 28 -24.01 0.78 -37.81
C SER A 28 -22.86 0.71 -36.79
N THR A 29 -23.18 0.67 -35.49
CA THR A 29 -22.19 0.66 -34.41
C THR A 29 -21.82 -0.77 -34.02
N GLN A 30 -20.61 -1.20 -34.34
CA GLN A 30 -20.06 -2.47 -33.84
C GLN A 30 -19.71 -2.35 -32.35
N ILE A 31 -20.35 -3.14 -31.51
CA ILE A 31 -20.18 -3.17 -30.04
C ILE A 31 -19.54 -4.51 -29.64
N THR A 32 -18.49 -4.46 -28.84
CA THR A 32 -17.89 -5.63 -28.18
C THR A 32 -18.07 -5.48 -26.69
N VAL A 33 -18.80 -6.41 -26.07
CA VAL A 33 -18.95 -6.48 -24.61
C VAL A 33 -17.91 -7.45 -24.07
N ILE A 34 -17.15 -7.03 -23.07
CA ILE A 34 -16.14 -7.84 -22.40
C ILE A 34 -16.55 -7.92 -20.93
N ASP A 35 -16.92 -9.12 -20.48
CA ASP A 35 -17.11 -9.39 -19.06
C ASP A 35 -15.72 -9.45 -18.39
N LEU A 36 -15.43 -8.44 -17.57
CA LEU A 36 -14.18 -8.34 -16.81
C LEU A 36 -14.23 -9.11 -15.48
N ALA A 37 -15.41 -9.55 -15.03
CA ALA A 37 -15.59 -10.25 -13.75
C ALA A 37 -15.44 -11.76 -13.92
N GLY A 38 -15.85 -12.32 -15.06
CA GLY A 38 -15.75 -13.74 -15.36
C GLY A 38 -16.56 -14.64 -14.40
N ARG A 39 -16.59 -15.94 -14.70
CA ARG A 39 -17.43 -16.98 -14.03
C ARG A 39 -17.21 -17.17 -12.52
N ASN A 40 -16.25 -16.48 -11.91
CA ASN A 40 -15.85 -16.71 -10.51
C ASN A 40 -16.71 -16.00 -9.46
N MET A 41 -17.64 -15.11 -9.86
CA MET A 41 -18.60 -14.50 -8.94
C MET A 41 -19.77 -15.42 -8.53
N SER A 42 -19.89 -16.61 -9.14
CA SER A 42 -21.00 -17.54 -8.88
C SER A 42 -20.97 -18.24 -7.51
N LYS A 43 -19.94 -18.01 -6.69
CA LYS A 43 -19.80 -18.65 -5.37
C LYS A 43 -20.14 -17.76 -4.18
N ASP A 44 -20.25 -16.45 -4.36
CA ASP A 44 -20.78 -15.57 -3.32
C ASP A 44 -22.24 -15.24 -3.65
N PRO A 45 -23.22 -15.65 -2.81
CA PRO A 45 -24.59 -15.25 -3.03
C PRO A 45 -24.64 -13.72 -2.91
N ALA A 46 -24.99 -13.05 -4.01
CA ALA A 46 -25.31 -11.64 -3.99
C ALA A 46 -26.30 -11.39 -2.84
N PRO A 47 -26.09 -10.37 -1.98
CA PRO A 47 -27.03 -10.07 -0.92
C PRO A 47 -28.38 -9.84 -1.56
N SER A 48 -29.39 -10.60 -1.14
CA SER A 48 -30.75 -10.54 -1.67
C SER A 48 -31.25 -9.10 -1.59
N LEU A 49 -31.25 -8.40 -2.72
CA LEU A 49 -31.81 -7.08 -2.88
C LEU A 49 -33.33 -7.19 -2.68
N ARG A 50 -33.78 -6.95 -1.45
CA ARG A 50 -35.21 -6.76 -1.19
C ARG A 50 -35.64 -5.48 -1.88
N SER A 51 -36.66 -5.62 -2.70
CA SER A 51 -37.22 -4.62 -3.62
C SER A 51 -37.97 -3.50 -2.90
N ASP A 52 -37.28 -2.70 -2.09
CA ASP A 52 -37.81 -1.42 -1.61
C ASP A 52 -36.99 -0.26 -2.18
N SER A 53 -37.38 0.11 -3.41
CA SER A 53 -36.68 1.01 -4.33
C SER A 53 -36.72 2.50 -3.97
N ARG A 54 -36.66 2.91 -2.69
CA ARG A 54 -36.70 4.35 -2.34
C ARG A 54 -35.76 4.85 -1.24
N ALA A 55 -34.89 4.03 -0.68
CA ALA A 55 -33.86 4.51 0.25
C ALA A 55 -32.58 3.68 0.17
N MET A 56 -31.95 3.63 -1.01
CA MET A 56 -30.60 3.08 -1.15
C MET A 56 -29.57 4.20 -1.33
N LEU A 57 -29.70 5.26 -0.52
CA LEU A 57 -28.58 6.14 -0.21
C LEU A 57 -27.81 5.44 0.91
N LEU A 58 -26.79 4.69 0.49
CA LEU A 58 -26.04 3.67 1.24
C LEU A 58 -25.45 4.20 2.57
N CYS A 59 -26.23 4.19 3.63
CA CYS A 59 -25.73 3.93 4.97
C CYS A 59 -25.87 2.43 5.23
N THR A 60 -25.04 1.61 4.58
CA THR A 60 -24.74 0.30 5.15
C THR A 60 -24.12 0.58 6.53
N PRO A 61 -24.58 -0.05 7.63
CA PRO A 61 -23.87 0.06 8.89
C PRO A 61 -22.45 -0.43 8.61
N TYR A 62 -21.45 0.46 8.77
CA TYR A 62 -20.05 0.15 8.49
C TYR A 62 -19.70 -1.18 9.15
N SER A 63 -19.47 -2.24 8.35
CA SER A 63 -18.97 -3.50 8.86
C SER A 63 -17.72 -3.24 9.71
N GLY A 64 -17.53 -3.96 10.82
CA GLY A 64 -16.39 -3.73 11.72
C GLY A 64 -15.04 -3.68 10.99
N ASP A 65 -14.87 -4.50 9.97
CA ASP A 65 -13.69 -4.53 9.10
C ASP A 65 -13.49 -3.26 8.28
N LEU A 66 -14.57 -2.66 7.76
CA LEU A 66 -14.48 -1.41 7.01
C LEU A 66 -14.07 -0.26 7.93
N LEU A 67 -14.63 -0.21 9.14
CA LEU A 67 -14.26 0.80 10.13
C LEU A 67 -12.79 0.64 10.58
N LYS A 68 -12.32 -0.61 10.74
CA LYS A 68 -10.91 -0.91 11.03
C LYS A 68 -9.98 -0.38 9.93
N ARG A 69 -10.32 -0.61 8.65
CA ARG A 69 -9.55 -0.11 7.51
C ARG A 69 -9.53 1.41 7.43
N ILE A 70 -10.67 2.07 7.68
CA ILE A 70 -10.74 3.54 7.71
C ILE A 70 -9.83 4.11 8.79
N ARG A 71 -9.89 3.55 10.01
CA ARG A 71 -8.99 3.97 11.11
C ARG A 71 -7.52 3.75 10.76
N ALA A 72 -7.18 2.62 10.18
CA ALA A 72 -5.82 2.33 9.76
C ALA A 72 -5.32 3.32 8.70
N MET A 73 -6.16 3.68 7.72
CA MET A 73 -5.84 4.67 6.70
C MET A 73 -5.64 6.08 7.29
N GLU A 74 -6.50 6.49 8.22
CA GLU A 74 -6.35 7.77 8.94
C GLU A 74 -5.05 7.79 9.76
N PHE A 75 -4.72 6.68 10.42
CA PHE A 75 -3.49 6.54 11.20
C PHE A 75 -2.25 6.64 10.30
N ALA A 76 -2.22 5.90 9.20
CA ALA A 76 -1.10 5.92 8.25
C ALA A 76 -0.89 7.33 7.67
N ALA A 77 -1.97 8.02 7.30
CA ALA A 77 -1.90 9.39 6.81
C ALA A 77 -1.33 10.38 7.84
N ARG A 78 -1.64 10.20 9.14
CA ARG A 78 -1.06 11.04 10.21
C ARG A 78 0.44 10.80 10.39
N CYS A 79 0.92 9.58 10.12
CA CYS A 79 2.31 9.18 10.34
C CYS A 79 3.27 9.46 9.16
N ASP A 80 2.76 9.72 7.97
CA ASP A 80 3.55 9.73 6.72
C ASP A 80 4.59 10.87 6.62
N ASP A 81 4.33 12.02 7.27
CA ASP A 81 5.18 13.22 7.20
C ASP A 81 6.19 13.33 8.36
N GLY A 82 6.85 12.23 8.71
CA GLY A 82 7.87 12.21 9.78
C GLY A 82 7.31 12.37 11.20
N ARG A 83 5.99 12.28 11.36
CA ARG A 83 5.28 12.33 12.65
C ARG A 83 5.07 10.94 13.27
N GLY A 84 5.62 9.89 12.66
CA GLY A 84 5.50 8.52 13.16
C GLY A 84 6.03 8.34 14.59
N GLU A 85 6.99 9.18 15.02
CA GLU A 85 7.60 9.10 16.37
C GLU A 85 6.55 9.25 17.50
N GLU A 86 5.55 10.12 17.32
CA GLU A 86 4.52 10.40 18.33
C GLU A 86 3.49 9.27 18.47
N HIS A 87 3.39 8.41 17.45
CA HIS A 87 2.35 7.41 17.32
C HIS A 87 2.86 5.97 17.44
N LEU A 88 4.14 5.78 17.79
CA LEU A 88 4.76 4.45 17.90
C LEU A 88 4.06 3.51 18.89
N ALA A 89 3.51 4.06 19.98
CA ALA A 89 2.83 3.26 21.00
C ALA A 89 1.49 2.66 20.51
N ASP A 90 0.81 3.36 19.60
CA ASP A 90 -0.51 2.99 19.09
C ASP A 90 -0.43 2.17 17.80
N ALA A 91 0.77 1.99 17.24
CA ALA A 91 0.98 1.29 15.98
C ALA A 91 0.83 -0.24 16.13
N ASP A 92 0.17 -0.85 15.14
CA ASP A 92 0.19 -2.30 14.94
C ASP A 92 1.52 -2.74 14.33
N LEU A 93 2.10 -1.89 13.47
CA LEU A 93 3.34 -2.12 12.74
C LEU A 93 4.13 -0.80 12.63
N VAL A 94 5.45 -0.88 12.80
CA VAL A 94 6.38 0.20 12.56
C VAL A 94 7.29 -0.17 11.39
N LEU A 95 7.24 0.62 10.31
CA LEU A 95 8.18 0.53 9.19
C LEU A 95 9.36 1.46 9.42
N LEU A 96 10.55 0.88 9.46
CA LEU A 96 11.79 1.57 9.72
C LEU A 96 12.68 1.57 8.48
N GLY A 97 13.35 2.66 8.14
CA GLY A 97 14.47 2.61 7.18
C GLY A 97 14.76 3.88 6.41
N ALA A 98 15.73 3.81 5.51
CA ALA A 98 16.26 4.94 4.75
C ALA A 98 15.17 5.68 3.94
N SER A 99 15.33 6.99 3.73
CA SER A 99 14.38 7.75 2.89
C SER A 99 14.30 7.12 1.49
N ARG A 100 13.07 6.96 0.95
CA ARG A 100 12.76 6.36 -0.36
C ARG A 100 12.81 4.83 -0.48
N THR A 101 12.88 4.09 0.63
CA THR A 101 12.69 2.62 0.62
C THR A 101 11.25 2.13 0.43
N GLY A 102 10.31 3.03 0.09
CA GLY A 102 8.91 2.65 -0.17
C GLY A 102 7.97 2.63 1.05
N LYS A 103 8.40 3.14 2.22
CA LYS A 103 7.57 3.20 3.45
C LYS A 103 6.17 3.76 3.24
N THR A 104 6.04 4.96 2.67
CA THR A 104 4.76 5.65 2.43
C THR A 104 3.76 4.82 1.63
N PRO A 105 4.04 4.39 0.38
CA PRO A 105 3.09 3.58 -0.37
C PRO A 105 2.81 2.23 0.30
N LEU A 106 3.81 1.63 0.95
CA LEU A 106 3.66 0.36 1.67
C LEU A 106 2.76 0.49 2.90
N SER A 107 2.91 1.53 3.71
CA SER A 107 2.06 1.79 4.88
C SER A 107 0.62 2.03 4.49
N PHE A 108 0.38 2.77 3.40
CA PHE A 108 -0.98 2.95 2.86
C PHE A 108 -1.57 1.63 2.36
N TYR A 109 -0.79 0.79 1.68
CA TYR A 109 -1.26 -0.52 1.23
C TYR A 109 -1.63 -1.43 2.42
N LEU A 110 -0.79 -1.47 3.45
CA LEU A 110 -1.05 -2.24 4.68
C LEU A 110 -2.25 -1.69 5.46
N ALA A 111 -2.44 -0.38 5.46
CA ALA A 111 -3.61 0.26 6.05
C ALA A 111 -4.92 -0.12 5.35
N GLN A 112 -4.92 -0.34 4.03
CA GLN A 112 -6.08 -0.90 3.31
C GLN A 112 -6.43 -2.33 3.76
N LYS A 113 -5.47 -3.05 4.35
CA LYS A 113 -5.69 -4.36 5.01
C LYS A 113 -6.07 -4.21 6.48
N GLY A 114 -6.09 -2.99 7.02
CA GLY A 114 -6.52 -2.67 8.37
C GLY A 114 -5.40 -2.60 9.41
N LEU A 115 -4.13 -2.48 9.00
CA LEU A 115 -3.00 -2.34 9.91
C LEU A 115 -2.64 -0.86 10.16
N MET A 116 -2.66 -0.43 11.41
CA MET A 116 -2.19 0.90 11.81
C MET A 116 -0.66 0.95 11.73
N THR A 117 -0.15 1.47 10.61
CA THR A 117 1.29 1.45 10.30
C THR A 117 1.92 2.82 10.54
N ALA A 118 2.97 2.88 11.36
CA ALA A 118 3.77 4.07 11.58
C ALA A 118 5.08 4.01 10.79
N ASN A 119 5.48 5.13 10.17
CA ASN A 119 6.70 5.22 9.37
C ASN A 119 7.78 5.98 10.15
N LEU A 120 8.98 5.39 10.27
CA LEU A 120 10.13 6.04 10.87
C LEU A 120 11.32 5.99 9.91
N THR A 121 11.95 7.13 9.69
CA THR A 121 13.11 7.23 8.80
C THR A 121 14.38 7.15 9.64
N LEU A 122 15.26 6.21 9.30
CA LEU A 122 16.61 6.18 9.85
C LEU A 122 17.53 7.09 9.05
N VAL A 123 18.28 7.93 9.75
CA VAL A 123 19.38 8.72 9.19
C VAL A 123 20.60 8.54 10.10
N PRO A 124 21.82 8.32 9.57
CA PRO A 124 23.02 8.09 10.39
C PRO A 124 23.33 9.23 11.37
N GLU A 125 22.93 10.45 11.02
CA GLU A 125 23.24 11.66 11.79
C GLU A 125 22.29 11.88 12.98
N ARG A 126 21.23 11.07 13.14
CA ARG A 126 20.23 11.21 14.21
C ARG A 126 19.94 9.86 14.84
N GLU A 127 20.04 9.80 16.16
CA GLU A 127 19.60 8.61 16.90
C GLU A 127 18.08 8.39 16.77
N PRO A 128 17.63 7.14 16.66
CA PRO A 128 16.21 6.82 16.71
C PRO A 128 15.60 7.27 18.05
N PRO A 129 14.32 7.67 18.08
CA PRO A 129 13.68 8.11 19.32
C PRO A 129 13.64 6.97 20.34
N GLU A 130 13.85 7.28 21.63
CA GLU A 130 13.80 6.29 22.72
C GLU A 130 12.48 5.49 22.74
N ALA A 131 11.38 6.11 22.30
CA ALA A 131 10.09 5.47 22.19
C ALA A 131 10.11 4.22 21.28
N LEU A 132 10.97 4.19 20.26
CA LEU A 132 11.14 3.01 19.39
C LEU A 132 11.67 1.81 20.18
N GLY A 133 12.58 2.03 21.13
CA GLY A 133 13.10 0.98 22.01
C GLY A 133 12.05 0.38 22.97
N ARG A 134 10.89 1.03 23.12
CA ARG A 134 9.75 0.54 23.91
C ARG A 134 8.74 -0.25 23.07
N VAL A 135 8.86 -0.21 21.75
CA VAL A 135 8.02 -0.99 20.84
C VAL A 135 8.52 -2.44 20.82
N ALA A 136 7.59 -3.39 20.88
CA ALA A 136 7.89 -4.81 20.78
C ALA A 136 8.61 -5.10 19.44
N PRO A 137 9.78 -5.76 19.42
CA PRO A 137 10.55 -6.00 18.19
C PRO A 137 9.76 -6.69 17.08
N GLU A 138 8.77 -7.51 17.42
CA GLU A 138 7.90 -8.23 16.49
C GLU A 138 6.98 -7.29 15.68
N LYS A 139 6.73 -6.08 16.20
CA LYS A 139 5.98 -5.03 15.51
C LYS A 139 6.85 -4.14 14.64
N VAL A 140 8.18 -4.31 14.64
CA VAL A 140 9.10 -3.45 13.88
C VAL A 140 9.66 -4.21 12.69
N VAL A 141 9.50 -3.64 11.50
CA VAL A 141 10.12 -4.16 10.27
C VAL A 141 11.03 -3.10 9.67
N GLY A 142 12.30 -3.46 9.51
CA GLY A 142 13.27 -2.71 8.74
C GLY A 142 13.02 -2.91 7.24
N LEU A 143 12.93 -1.82 6.48
CA LEU A 143 12.96 -1.84 5.03
C LEU A 143 14.41 -1.63 4.57
N ASP A 144 14.87 -2.53 3.73
CA ASP A 144 16.18 -2.48 3.09
C ASP A 144 16.02 -2.37 1.57
N MET A 145 17.10 -2.00 0.89
CA MET A 145 17.18 -1.90 -0.55
C MET A 145 18.65 -1.94 -0.99
N SER A 146 18.92 -2.31 -2.24
CA SER A 146 20.27 -2.18 -2.79
C SER A 146 20.67 -0.72 -2.94
N THR A 147 21.95 -0.45 -2.77
CA THR A 147 22.53 0.90 -2.88
C THR A 147 22.22 1.53 -4.23
N GLU A 148 22.36 0.75 -5.31
CA GLU A 148 22.14 1.21 -6.68
C GLU A 148 20.68 1.57 -6.93
N CYS A 149 19.75 0.71 -6.47
CA CYS A 149 18.32 0.94 -6.63
C CYS A 149 17.88 2.21 -5.87
N LEU A 150 18.32 2.35 -4.61
CA LEU A 150 17.96 3.49 -3.79
C LEU A 150 18.56 4.80 -4.32
N SER A 151 19.82 4.78 -4.75
CA SER A 151 20.48 5.93 -5.38
C SER A 151 19.73 6.37 -6.64
N LEU A 152 19.32 5.43 -7.51
CA LEU A 152 18.53 5.72 -8.71
C LEU A 152 17.19 6.37 -8.37
N ILE A 153 16.43 5.82 -7.41
CA ILE A 153 15.15 6.38 -6.98
C ILE A 153 15.33 7.81 -6.43
N ARG A 154 16.37 8.03 -5.63
CA ARG A 154 16.68 9.36 -5.07
C ARG A 154 17.11 10.35 -6.14
N ALA A 155 17.93 9.93 -7.11
CA ALA A 155 18.31 10.75 -8.25
C ALA A 155 17.09 11.18 -9.06
N GLU A 156 16.15 10.26 -9.31
CA GLU A 156 14.92 10.59 -10.02
C GLU A 156 14.05 11.56 -9.22
N ARG A 157 13.95 11.38 -7.90
CA ARG A 157 13.26 12.33 -7.05
C ARG A 157 13.84 13.74 -7.14
N LEU A 158 15.17 13.88 -7.18
CA LEU A 158 15.82 15.17 -7.34
C LEU A 158 15.47 15.81 -8.69
N ARG A 159 15.50 15.04 -9.79
CA ARG A 159 15.10 15.52 -11.12
C ARG A 159 13.65 16.01 -11.15
N MET A 160 12.73 15.27 -10.54
CA MET A 160 11.32 15.68 -10.42
C MET A 160 11.15 17.00 -9.65
N LEU A 161 12.07 17.33 -8.76
CA LEU A 161 12.09 18.58 -8.00
C LEU A 161 12.87 19.71 -8.72
N GLY A 162 13.36 19.47 -9.93
CA GLY A 162 14.17 20.43 -10.69
C GLY A 162 15.59 20.61 -10.15
N LEU A 163 16.10 19.64 -9.38
CA LEU A 163 17.43 19.67 -8.78
C LEU A 163 18.39 18.74 -9.54
N GLU A 164 19.63 19.18 -9.71
CA GLU A 164 20.70 18.39 -10.34
C GLU A 164 21.19 17.26 -9.41
N PRO A 165 21.02 15.98 -9.75
CA PRO A 165 21.38 14.87 -8.86
C PRO A 165 22.86 14.82 -8.51
N LYS A 166 23.73 15.18 -9.48
CA LYS A 166 25.20 15.16 -9.30
C LYS A 166 25.72 16.20 -8.32
N ALA A 167 24.92 17.23 -8.00
CA ALA A 167 25.28 18.27 -7.04
C ALA A 167 24.83 17.92 -5.61
N SER A 168 24.14 16.80 -5.40
CA SER A 168 23.54 16.44 -4.11
C SER A 168 24.11 15.15 -3.55
N ALA A 169 24.61 15.21 -2.32
CA ALA A 169 25.02 14.03 -1.58
C ALA A 169 23.86 13.05 -1.29
N TYR A 170 22.59 13.45 -1.50
CA TYR A 170 21.42 12.62 -1.20
C TYR A 170 21.33 11.35 -2.04
N ALA A 171 21.75 11.41 -3.31
CA ALA A 171 21.74 10.28 -4.23
C ALA A 171 23.15 9.70 -4.47
N ASP A 172 24.16 10.19 -3.75
CA ASP A 172 25.54 9.71 -3.85
C ASP A 172 25.65 8.27 -3.36
N ILE A 173 26.33 7.42 -4.14
CA ILE A 173 26.42 5.98 -3.89
C ILE A 173 27.08 5.69 -2.54
N ASP A 174 28.21 6.34 -2.25
CA ASP A 174 28.99 6.10 -1.02
C ASP A 174 28.23 6.57 0.23
N ARG A 175 27.48 7.67 0.12
CA ARG A 175 26.59 8.10 1.21
C ARG A 175 25.43 7.13 1.41
N VAL A 176 24.76 6.71 0.33
CA VAL A 176 23.62 5.78 0.39
C VAL A 176 24.06 4.44 0.97
N GLU A 177 25.22 3.92 0.58
CA GLU A 177 25.77 2.68 1.11
C GLU A 177 26.01 2.78 2.62
N ARG A 178 26.64 3.87 3.09
CA ARG A 178 26.82 4.10 4.53
C ARG A 178 25.48 4.19 5.27
N GLU A 179 24.49 4.88 4.71
CA GLU A 179 23.15 4.97 5.32
C GLU A 179 22.50 3.57 5.47
N LEU A 180 22.53 2.76 4.42
CA LEU A 180 21.97 1.41 4.42
C LEU A 180 22.73 0.48 5.37
N ASN A 181 24.06 0.56 5.42
CA ASN A 181 24.87 -0.27 6.33
C ASN A 181 24.59 0.07 7.79
N ASN A 182 24.50 1.35 8.14
CA ASN A 182 24.09 1.77 9.49
C ASN A 182 22.69 1.25 9.85
N ALA A 183 21.73 1.33 8.92
CA ALA A 183 20.38 0.82 9.14
C ALA A 183 20.39 -0.71 9.37
N ARG A 184 21.11 -1.46 8.55
CA ARG A 184 21.25 -2.93 8.69
C ARG A 184 21.89 -3.33 10.02
N GLU A 185 22.91 -2.60 10.47
CA GLU A 185 23.52 -2.82 11.78
C GLU A 185 22.51 -2.58 12.91
N TYR A 186 21.74 -1.50 12.82
CA TYR A 186 20.69 -1.19 13.80
C TYR A 186 19.61 -2.27 13.85
N TYR A 187 19.16 -2.76 12.68
CA TYR A 187 18.18 -3.85 12.60
C TYR A 187 18.71 -5.12 13.29
N ARG A 188 19.96 -5.50 12.99
CA ARG A 188 20.60 -6.68 13.58
C ARG A 188 20.77 -6.56 15.09
N ALA A 189 21.24 -5.41 15.57
CA ALA A 189 21.44 -5.16 17.00
C ALA A 189 20.12 -5.18 17.78
N SER A 190 19.03 -4.75 17.15
CA SER A 190 17.69 -4.66 17.76
C SER A 190 16.84 -5.93 17.55
N GLY A 191 17.33 -6.90 16.77
CA GLY A 191 16.58 -8.13 16.45
C GLY A 191 15.37 -7.91 15.55
N TYR A 192 15.35 -6.83 14.76
CA TYR A 192 14.22 -6.52 13.88
C TYR A 192 14.22 -7.39 12.62
N ARG A 193 13.02 -7.76 12.17
CA ARG A 193 12.85 -8.41 10.86
C ARG A 193 13.12 -7.39 9.75
N VAL A 194 13.61 -7.87 8.62
CA VAL A 194 13.98 -7.02 7.48
C VAL A 194 13.24 -7.49 6.24
N CYS A 195 12.63 -6.56 5.52
CA CYS A 195 12.01 -6.76 4.21
C CYS A 195 12.84 -6.01 3.16
N ASP A 196 13.44 -6.75 2.21
CA ASP A 196 14.19 -6.17 1.11
C ASP A 196 13.23 -5.74 -0.01
N MET A 197 13.21 -4.44 -0.30
CA MET A 197 12.34 -3.83 -1.32
C MET A 197 13.03 -3.68 -2.69
N THR A 198 14.25 -4.20 -2.86
CA THR A 198 15.01 -4.11 -4.12
C THR A 198 14.26 -4.73 -5.29
N ASN A 199 13.87 -3.90 -6.27
CA ASN A 199 13.14 -4.32 -7.47
C ASN A 199 11.84 -5.09 -7.17
N ARG A 200 11.22 -4.86 -5.99
CA ARG A 200 9.95 -5.49 -5.60
C ARG A 200 8.80 -4.51 -5.72
N SER A 201 7.62 -5.06 -5.99
CA SER A 201 6.35 -4.33 -5.89
C SER A 201 5.97 -4.06 -4.43
N ILE A 202 5.03 -3.13 -4.22
CA ILE A 202 4.49 -2.84 -2.89
C ILE A 202 3.69 -4.04 -2.37
N GLU A 203 2.98 -4.73 -3.26
CA GLU A 203 2.19 -5.92 -2.97
C GLU A 203 3.04 -7.06 -2.44
N GLU A 204 4.19 -7.33 -3.08
CA GLU A 204 5.12 -8.37 -2.65
C GLU A 204 5.71 -8.06 -1.27
N GLY A 205 6.16 -6.82 -1.04
CA GLY A 205 6.66 -6.39 0.27
C GLY A 205 5.58 -6.46 1.36
N ALA A 206 4.35 -6.06 1.04
CA ALA A 206 3.23 -6.14 1.98
C ALA A 206 2.87 -7.57 2.34
N HIS A 207 2.93 -8.50 1.37
CA HIS A 207 2.67 -9.91 1.61
C HIS A 207 3.69 -10.52 2.58
N GLU A 208 4.99 -10.27 2.35
CA GLU A 208 6.05 -10.74 3.23
C GLU A 208 5.89 -10.21 4.66
N ILE A 209 5.61 -8.90 4.81
CA ILE A 209 5.39 -8.27 6.11
C ILE A 209 4.15 -8.85 6.81
N HIS A 210 3.08 -9.10 6.07
CA HIS A 210 1.87 -9.70 6.63
C HIS A 210 2.13 -11.11 7.18
N ASP A 211 2.93 -11.92 6.48
CA ASP A 211 3.35 -13.24 6.95
C ASP A 211 4.24 -13.16 8.20
N TYR A 212 5.09 -12.13 8.29
CA TYR A 212 5.85 -11.87 9.50
C TYR A 212 4.93 -11.59 10.69
N ILE A 213 3.95 -10.71 10.54
CA ILE A 213 3.03 -10.38 11.64
C ILE A 213 2.20 -11.60 12.04
N ARG A 214 1.75 -12.41 11.08
CA ARG A 214 0.97 -13.63 11.39
C ARG A 214 1.77 -14.63 12.22
N THR A 215 2.99 -14.94 11.80
CA THR A 215 3.86 -15.91 12.50
C THR A 215 4.31 -15.45 13.88
N ALA A 216 4.29 -14.16 14.19
CA ALA A 216 4.60 -13.64 15.52
C ALA A 216 3.43 -13.73 16.51
N ASN A 217 2.19 -13.87 16.01
CA ASN A 217 0.97 -13.97 16.82
C ASN A 217 0.53 -15.42 17.08
N GLU A 218 1.22 -16.40 16.50
CA GLU A 218 1.02 -17.86 16.67
C GLU A 218 1.97 -18.42 17.73
#